data_AF-A0A956INR4-F1
#
_entry.id   AF-A0A956INR4-F1
#
_cell.length_a   1.000
_cell.length_b   1.000
_cell.length_c   1.000
_cell.angle_alpha   90.00
_cell.angle_beta   90.00
_cell.angle_gamma   90.00
#
_symmetry.space_group_name_H-M   'P 1'
#
loop_
_entity.id
_entity.type
_entity.pdbx_description
1 polymer ?
#
loop_
_entity_poly.entity_id
_entity_poly.type
_entity_poly.pdbx_seq_one_letter_code
_entity_poly.pdbx_strand_id
1 'polypeptide(L)'
;QNVYRSQGVTIDDKHIEIILGQMMRKVQIEDAGDSEFLPGAVVDKFRFRNANEELRTAKKKPATAAPLLLGVTKASLQSESFISAASFQETTKVLTEAALAGRRDELLGLKENVILGHLVPTGTGFPDYQRTSVRKNIDLHAAAAELMAHTAPAAVVDEGGPALTLEIETDEG
;
A
#
# COMPACT_ATOMS: atom_id res chain seq x y z
N GLN A 1 1.59 30.32 -1.23
CA GLN A 1 3.05 30.31 -0.99
C GLN A 1 3.61 31.63 -0.44
N ASN A 2 2.96 32.78 -0.65
CA ASN A 2 3.46 34.11 -0.24
C ASN A 2 3.89 34.18 1.24
N VAL A 3 3.14 33.54 2.14
CA VAL A 3 3.48 33.49 3.58
C VAL A 3 4.84 32.80 3.81
N TYR A 4 5.08 31.62 3.21
CA TYR A 4 6.35 30.90 3.35
C TYR A 4 7.52 31.66 2.74
N ARG A 5 7.32 32.23 1.53
CA ARG A 5 8.34 33.07 0.88
C ARG A 5 8.68 34.30 1.73
N SER A 6 7.67 34.94 2.35
CA SER A 6 7.88 36.10 3.22
C SER A 6 8.64 35.79 4.51
N GLN A 7 8.63 34.53 4.95
CA GLN A 7 9.35 34.05 6.13
C GLN A 7 10.71 33.42 5.77
N GLY A 8 11.14 33.52 4.50
CA GLY A 8 12.41 32.95 4.02
C GLY A 8 12.41 31.42 3.93
N VAL A 9 11.25 30.76 3.99
CA VAL A 9 11.13 29.29 3.92
C VAL A 9 10.85 28.88 2.47
N THR A 10 11.75 28.07 1.90
CA THR A 10 11.62 27.51 0.56
C THR A 10 10.88 26.17 0.62
N ILE A 11 9.73 26.08 -0.06
CA ILE A 11 8.93 24.85 -0.18
C ILE A 11 8.60 24.68 -1.66
N ASP A 12 8.90 23.50 -2.22
CA ASP A 12 8.53 23.13 -3.60
C ASP A 12 7.01 23.07 -3.75
N ASP A 13 6.49 23.62 -4.86
CA ASP A 13 5.06 23.69 -5.14
C ASP A 13 4.41 22.30 -5.21
N LYS A 14 5.17 21.25 -5.54
CA LYS A 14 4.70 19.85 -5.55
C LYS A 14 4.11 19.44 -4.21
N HIS A 15 4.65 19.90 -3.09
CA HIS A 15 4.10 19.56 -1.78
C HIS A 15 2.72 20.16 -1.57
N ILE A 16 2.54 21.42 -1.97
CA ILE A 16 1.25 22.11 -1.88
C ILE A 16 0.25 21.47 -2.85
N GLU A 17 0.69 21.13 -4.06
CA GLU A 17 -0.14 20.45 -5.05
C GLU A 17 -0.64 19.09 -4.56
N ILE A 18 0.22 18.29 -3.93
CA ILE A 18 -0.17 17.00 -3.34
C ILE A 18 -1.25 17.20 -2.27
N ILE A 19 -1.09 18.20 -1.40
CA ILE A 19 -2.08 18.51 -0.34
C ILE A 19 -3.41 18.97 -0.95
N LEU A 20 -3.36 19.88 -1.93
CA LEU A 20 -4.56 20.34 -2.65
C LEU A 20 -5.25 19.19 -3.38
N GLY A 21 -4.49 18.26 -3.95
CA GLY A 21 -5.01 17.04 -4.55
C GLY A 21 -5.82 16.20 -3.57
N GLN A 22 -5.36 16.08 -2.31
CA GLN A 22 -6.14 15.41 -1.25
C GLN A 22 -7.40 16.18 -0.88
N MET A 23 -7.33 17.51 -0.81
CA MET A 23 -8.47 18.39 -0.52
C MET A 23 -9.55 18.37 -1.63
N MET A 24 -9.17 18.07 -2.88
CA MET A 24 -10.07 18.00 -4.05
C MET A 24 -10.44 16.57 -4.47
N ARG A 25 -10.22 15.58 -3.60
CA ARG A 25 -10.44 14.15 -3.92
C ARG A 25 -11.92 13.77 -4.03
N LYS A 26 -12.83 14.59 -3.51
CA LYS A 26 -14.28 14.33 -3.52
C LYS A 26 -15.02 15.17 -4.57
N VAL A 27 -16.11 14.63 -5.09
CA VAL A 27 -17.02 15.31 -6.01
C VAL A 27 -18.44 15.23 -5.45
N GLN A 28 -19.24 16.27 -5.70
CA GLN A 28 -20.65 16.30 -5.35
C GLN A 28 -21.50 16.02 -6.59
N ILE A 29 -22.38 15.04 -6.51
CA ILE A 29 -23.23 14.63 -7.62
C ILE A 29 -24.29 15.71 -7.89
N GLU A 30 -24.39 16.14 -9.14
CA GLU A 30 -25.42 17.09 -9.61
C GLU A 30 -26.59 16.32 -10.23
N ASP A 31 -26.31 15.46 -11.21
CA ASP A 31 -27.28 14.55 -11.83
C ASP A 31 -26.74 13.11 -11.73
N ALA A 32 -27.57 12.20 -11.24
CA ALA A 32 -27.24 10.79 -11.12
C ALA A 32 -27.21 10.06 -12.47
N GLY A 33 -27.86 10.58 -13.51
CA GLY A 33 -28.02 9.86 -14.77
C GLY A 33 -28.61 8.47 -14.55
N ASP A 34 -28.01 7.44 -15.15
CA ASP A 34 -28.39 6.03 -14.95
C ASP A 34 -27.49 5.31 -13.91
N SER A 35 -26.74 6.07 -13.11
CA SER A 35 -25.90 5.52 -12.04
C SER A 35 -26.71 5.24 -10.76
N GLU A 36 -26.09 4.51 -9.83
CA GLU A 36 -26.64 4.28 -8.48
C GLU A 36 -26.38 5.45 -7.51
N PHE A 37 -25.79 6.55 -7.99
CA PHE A 37 -25.48 7.69 -7.14
C PHE A 37 -26.76 8.45 -6.76
N LEU A 38 -26.74 9.05 -5.57
CA LEU A 38 -27.80 9.93 -5.12
C LEU A 38 -27.44 11.38 -5.45
N PRO A 39 -28.37 12.19 -6.03
CA PRO A 39 -28.15 13.62 -6.22
C PRO A 39 -27.77 14.31 -4.92
N GLY A 40 -26.76 15.17 -4.97
CA GLY A 40 -26.20 15.86 -3.81
C GLY A 40 -25.25 15.03 -2.94
N ALA A 41 -25.11 13.72 -3.20
CA ALA A 41 -24.15 12.89 -2.47
C ALA A 41 -22.70 13.29 -2.78
N VAL A 42 -21.85 13.15 -1.77
CA VAL A 42 -20.40 13.38 -1.90
C VAL A 42 -19.73 12.02 -2.06
N VAL A 43 -19.06 11.82 -3.19
CA VAL A 43 -18.41 10.55 -3.54
C VAL A 43 -16.94 10.77 -3.90
N ASP A 44 -16.16 9.70 -3.86
CA ASP A 44 -14.77 9.73 -4.30
C ASP A 44 -14.65 9.96 -5.81
N LYS A 45 -13.76 10.87 -6.21
CA LYS A 45 -13.55 11.22 -7.62
C LYS A 45 -13.15 10.01 -8.48
N PHE A 46 -12.37 9.08 -7.92
CA PHE A 46 -11.95 7.88 -8.66
C PHE A 46 -13.11 6.90 -8.82
N ARG A 47 -13.89 6.67 -7.75
CA ARG A 47 -15.10 5.85 -7.82
C ARG A 47 -16.12 6.41 -8.81
N PHE A 48 -16.35 7.71 -8.78
CA PHE A 48 -17.22 8.40 -9.74
C PHE A 48 -16.75 8.21 -11.19
N ARG A 49 -15.44 8.39 -11.43
CA ARG A 49 -14.85 8.22 -12.77
C ARG A 49 -15.02 6.80 -13.28
N ASN A 50 -14.72 5.79 -12.46
CA ASN A 50 -14.85 4.38 -12.84
C ASN A 50 -16.32 4.01 -13.14
N ALA A 51 -17.26 4.39 -12.28
CA ALA A 51 -18.68 4.15 -12.50
C ALA A 51 -19.19 4.82 -13.79
N ASN A 52 -18.76 6.04 -14.07
CA ASN A 52 -19.11 6.72 -15.32
C ASN A 52 -18.49 6.08 -16.56
N GLU A 53 -17.27 5.55 -16.45
CA GLU A 53 -16.64 4.81 -17.54
C GLU A 53 -17.42 3.54 -17.87
N GLU A 54 -17.84 2.77 -16.85
CA GLU A 54 -18.71 1.60 -17.00
C GLU A 54 -20.04 1.98 -17.69
N LEU A 55 -20.70 3.04 -17.23
CA LEU A 55 -21.95 3.49 -17.85
C LEU A 55 -21.77 3.89 -19.32
N ARG A 56 -20.66 4.56 -19.66
CA ARG A 56 -20.34 4.91 -21.06
C ARG A 56 -20.13 3.67 -21.91
N THR A 57 -19.43 2.65 -21.41
CA THR A 57 -19.26 1.39 -22.14
C THR A 57 -20.59 0.66 -22.35
N ALA A 58 -21.50 0.73 -21.38
CA ALA A 58 -22.85 0.19 -21.45
C ALA A 58 -23.84 1.06 -22.26
N LYS A 59 -23.38 2.17 -22.87
CA LYS A 59 -24.21 3.14 -23.62
C LYS A 59 -25.37 3.74 -22.80
N LYS A 60 -25.19 3.86 -21.48
CA LYS A 60 -26.13 4.50 -20.55
C LYS A 60 -25.77 5.98 -20.34
N LYS A 61 -26.68 6.76 -19.75
CA LYS A 61 -26.45 8.17 -19.40
C LYS A 61 -25.49 8.26 -18.20
N PRO A 62 -24.29 8.86 -18.35
CA PRO A 62 -23.36 9.03 -17.24
C PRO A 62 -23.87 10.08 -16.23
N ALA A 63 -23.42 9.98 -14.99
CA ALA A 63 -23.69 10.95 -13.94
C ALA A 63 -22.83 12.22 -14.13
N THR A 64 -23.34 13.38 -13.71
CA THR A 64 -22.59 14.64 -13.65
C THR A 64 -22.30 15.04 -12.21
N ALA A 65 -21.15 15.66 -11.97
CA ALA A 65 -20.71 16.05 -10.64
C ALA A 65 -19.78 17.26 -10.70
N ALA A 66 -19.81 18.08 -9.65
CA ALA A 66 -18.89 19.19 -9.45
C ALA A 66 -17.76 18.81 -8.47
N PRO A 67 -16.50 19.22 -8.71
CA PRO A 67 -15.43 19.06 -7.73
C PRO A 67 -15.76 19.78 -6.41
N LEU A 68 -15.55 19.10 -5.29
CA LEU A 68 -15.79 19.65 -3.96
C LEU A 68 -14.46 19.85 -3.24
N LEU A 69 -14.12 21.10 -2.93
CA LEU A 69 -12.94 21.43 -2.13
C LEU A 69 -13.26 21.28 -0.64
N LEU A 70 -12.55 20.38 0.03
CA LEU A 70 -12.70 20.13 1.47
C LEU A 70 -11.49 20.66 2.24
N GLY A 71 -11.72 21.16 3.45
CA GLY A 71 -10.63 21.43 4.40
C GLY A 71 -9.89 20.14 4.78
N VAL A 72 -8.60 20.24 5.10
CA VAL A 72 -7.74 19.07 5.40
C VAL A 72 -8.32 18.14 6.48
N THR A 73 -8.93 18.69 7.52
CA THR A 73 -9.58 17.92 8.58
C THR A 73 -10.76 17.11 8.06
N LYS A 74 -11.63 17.73 7.27
CA LYS A 74 -12.83 17.07 6.71
C LYS A 74 -12.45 16.03 5.65
N ALA A 75 -11.44 16.32 4.82
CA ALA A 75 -10.90 15.37 3.85
C ALA A 75 -10.32 14.12 4.54
N SER A 76 -9.65 14.30 5.68
CA SER A 76 -9.03 13.19 6.44
C SER A 76 -10.07 12.27 7.12
N LEU A 77 -11.18 12.83 7.61
CA LEU A 77 -12.27 12.05 8.22
C LEU A 77 -13.08 11.24 7.20
N GLN A 78 -13.11 11.67 5.94
CA GLN A 78 -13.80 10.99 4.84
C GLN A 78 -12.91 9.98 4.09
N SER A 79 -11.93 9.39 4.80
CA SER A 79 -11.14 8.28 4.27
C SER A 79 -12.02 7.06 3.99
N GLU A 80 -11.64 6.27 2.98
CA GLU A 80 -12.35 5.01 2.64
C GLU A 80 -12.12 3.93 3.71
N SER A 81 -10.95 3.94 4.35
CA SER A 81 -10.68 3.07 5.49
C SER A 81 -11.29 3.62 6.76
N PHE A 82 -12.19 2.83 7.36
CA PHE A 82 -12.78 3.17 8.65
C PHE A 82 -11.76 3.00 9.80
N ILE A 83 -10.78 2.11 9.69
CA ILE A 83 -9.71 1.94 10.69
C ILE A 83 -8.82 3.19 10.73
N SER A 84 -8.44 3.68 9.55
CA SER A 84 -7.67 4.92 9.42
C SER A 84 -8.46 6.16 9.83
N ALA A 85 -9.75 6.22 9.50
CA ALA A 85 -10.64 7.32 9.88
C ALA A 85 -10.86 7.37 11.41
N ALA A 86 -11.18 6.22 12.03
CA ALA A 86 -11.47 6.11 13.46
C ALA A 86 -10.28 6.45 14.36
N SER A 87 -9.06 6.32 13.84
CA SER A 87 -7.81 6.65 14.55
C SER A 87 -7.40 8.12 14.45
N PHE A 88 -8.17 8.98 13.77
CA PHE A 88 -7.93 10.42 13.76
C PHE A 88 -8.79 11.10 14.84
N GLN A 89 -10.12 11.10 14.66
CA GLN A 89 -11.13 11.65 15.58
C GLN A 89 -12.48 10.92 15.38
N GLU A 90 -13.49 11.22 16.20
CA GLU A 90 -14.87 10.69 16.07
C GLU A 90 -14.98 9.14 16.07
N THR A 91 -14.08 8.45 16.80
CA THR A 91 -13.94 6.99 16.81
C THR A 91 -15.28 6.25 16.99
N THR A 92 -16.10 6.65 17.96
CA THR A 92 -17.40 6.00 18.22
C THR A 92 -18.34 6.08 17.02
N LYS A 93 -18.42 7.24 16.38
CA LYS A 93 -19.31 7.47 15.23
C LYS A 93 -18.85 6.66 14.02
N VAL A 94 -17.56 6.73 13.70
CA VAL A 94 -16.97 6.02 12.55
C VAL A 94 -17.15 4.51 12.68
N LEU A 95 -16.87 3.94 13.86
CA LEU A 95 -17.01 2.50 14.09
C LEU A 95 -18.47 2.05 14.07
N THR A 96 -19.39 2.87 14.61
CA THR A 96 -20.82 2.55 14.60
C THR A 96 -21.38 2.54 13.17
N GLU A 97 -21.07 3.56 12.37
CA GLU A 97 -21.48 3.62 10.97
C GLU A 97 -20.91 2.45 10.15
N ALA A 98 -19.64 2.11 10.37
CA ALA A 98 -18.99 0.98 9.71
C ALA A 98 -19.63 -0.36 10.09
N ALA A 99 -19.95 -0.56 11.38
CA ALA A 99 -20.61 -1.77 11.87
C ALA A 99 -22.04 -1.90 11.32
N LEU A 100 -22.82 -0.82 11.33
CA LEU A 100 -24.19 -0.80 10.78
C LEU A 100 -24.21 -1.11 9.29
N ALA A 101 -23.24 -0.59 8.53
CA ALA A 101 -23.12 -0.85 7.10
C ALA A 101 -22.37 -2.16 6.76
N GLY A 102 -21.88 -2.90 7.76
CA GLY A 102 -21.10 -4.13 7.55
C GLY A 102 -19.84 -3.93 6.71
N ARG A 103 -19.19 -2.76 6.82
CA ARG A 103 -18.03 -2.41 5.98
C ARG A 103 -16.83 -3.30 6.30
N ARG A 104 -16.04 -3.61 5.27
CA ARG A 104 -14.75 -4.29 5.39
C ARG A 104 -13.65 -3.33 4.94
N ASP A 105 -12.52 -3.41 5.61
CA ASP A 105 -11.34 -2.61 5.27
C ASP A 105 -10.39 -3.46 4.41
N GLU A 106 -9.96 -2.93 3.27
CA GLU A 106 -9.09 -3.63 2.33
C GLU A 106 -7.59 -3.44 2.64
N LEU A 107 -7.24 -2.67 3.67
CA LEU A 107 -5.85 -2.46 4.12
C LEU A 107 -4.93 -1.93 3.01
N LEU A 108 -5.47 -1.07 2.15
CA LEU A 108 -4.70 -0.45 1.07
C LEU A 108 -3.90 0.76 1.55
N GLY A 109 -4.20 1.27 2.74
CA GLY A 109 -3.61 2.48 3.30
C GLY A 109 -2.37 2.24 4.13
N LEU A 110 -1.59 3.31 4.33
CA LEU A 110 -0.44 3.29 5.23
C LEU A 110 -0.89 3.06 6.69
N LYS A 111 -1.89 3.82 7.14
CA LYS A 111 -2.23 3.92 8.57
C LYS A 111 -2.92 2.67 9.11
N GLU A 112 -3.80 2.02 8.33
CA GLU A 112 -4.37 0.73 8.73
C GLU A 112 -3.30 -0.33 8.98
N ASN A 113 -2.36 -0.47 8.05
CA ASN A 113 -1.30 -1.47 8.15
C ASN A 113 -0.36 -1.20 9.33
N VAL A 114 -0.02 0.07 9.59
CA VAL A 114 0.75 0.44 10.79
C VAL A 114 0.00 0.06 12.07
N ILE A 115 -1.31 0.34 12.15
CA ILE A 115 -2.12 0.05 13.35
C ILE A 115 -2.19 -1.46 13.61
N LEU A 116 -2.31 -2.26 12.55
CA LEU A 116 -2.41 -3.72 12.65
C LEU A 116 -1.05 -4.42 12.76
N GLY A 117 0.05 -3.71 12.57
CA GLY A 117 1.41 -4.29 12.56
C GLY A 117 1.74 -5.05 11.27
N HIS A 118 1.04 -4.78 10.17
CA HIS A 118 1.33 -5.32 8.85
C HIS A 118 2.42 -4.50 8.14
N LEU A 119 3.04 -5.10 7.11
CA LEU A 119 3.96 -4.37 6.25
C LEU A 119 3.22 -3.25 5.51
N VAL A 120 3.75 -2.04 5.61
CA VAL A 120 3.15 -0.87 4.94
C VAL A 120 3.26 -0.98 3.42
N PRO A 121 2.24 -0.56 2.65
CA PRO A 121 2.24 -0.68 1.19
C PRO A 121 3.03 0.46 0.53
N THR A 122 4.25 0.73 1.00
CA THR A 122 5.13 1.78 0.46
C THR A 122 6.58 1.30 0.45
N GLY A 123 7.37 1.81 -0.50
CA GLY A 123 8.78 1.44 -0.64
C GLY A 123 8.95 -0.05 -0.90
N THR A 124 9.74 -0.75 -0.08
CA THR A 124 9.95 -2.20 -0.17
C THR A 124 8.70 -3.03 0.13
N GLY A 125 7.68 -2.41 0.72
CA GLY A 125 6.42 -3.05 1.00
C GLY A 125 5.46 -3.10 -0.20
N PHE A 126 5.78 -2.52 -1.36
CA PHE A 126 4.95 -2.75 -2.55
C PHE A 126 5.00 -4.24 -2.96
N PRO A 127 3.86 -4.82 -3.42
CA PRO A 127 3.79 -6.23 -3.81
C PRO A 127 4.85 -6.65 -4.84
N ASP A 128 5.23 -5.75 -5.74
CA ASP A 128 6.22 -6.02 -6.79
C ASP A 128 7.62 -6.25 -6.22
N TYR A 129 8.02 -5.49 -5.18
CA TYR A 129 9.29 -5.73 -4.49
C TYR A 129 9.26 -7.03 -3.69
N GLN A 130 8.14 -7.33 -3.04
CA GLN A 130 7.98 -8.58 -2.28
C GLN A 130 8.03 -9.83 -3.17
N ARG A 131 7.52 -9.74 -4.41
CA ARG A 131 7.52 -10.84 -5.39
C ARG A 131 8.82 -10.95 -6.18
N THR A 132 9.73 -10.00 -6.03
CA THR A 132 11.02 -10.04 -6.71
C THR A 132 11.87 -11.16 -6.09
N SER A 133 12.19 -12.17 -6.90
CA SER A 133 13.11 -13.25 -6.53
C SER A 133 14.46 -13.04 -7.22
N VAL A 134 15.54 -13.28 -6.48
CA VAL A 134 16.89 -13.23 -7.05
C VAL A 134 17.15 -14.55 -7.76
N ARG A 135 17.41 -14.49 -9.07
CA ARG A 135 17.95 -15.64 -9.80
C ARG A 135 19.41 -15.82 -9.40
N LYS A 136 19.73 -16.97 -8.80
CA LYS A 136 21.13 -17.35 -8.57
C LYS A 136 21.72 -17.78 -9.91
N ASN A 137 22.66 -16.99 -10.45
CA ASN A 137 23.34 -17.27 -11.72
C ASN A 137 24.43 -18.35 -11.59
N ILE A 138 24.66 -18.86 -10.39
CA ILE A 138 25.60 -19.93 -10.10
C ILE A 138 24.80 -20.96 -9.32
N ASP A 139 24.76 -22.18 -9.85
CA ASP A 139 24.32 -23.31 -9.07
C ASP A 139 25.38 -23.58 -8.00
N LEU A 140 25.14 -23.07 -6.79
CA LEU A 140 26.08 -23.19 -5.68
C LEU A 140 26.40 -24.66 -5.37
N HIS A 141 25.51 -25.60 -5.69
CA HIS A 141 25.78 -27.02 -5.57
C HIS A 141 26.79 -27.50 -6.62
N ALA A 142 26.65 -27.09 -7.87
CA ALA A 142 27.60 -27.45 -8.92
C ALA A 142 28.98 -26.80 -8.70
N ALA A 143 29.01 -25.53 -8.31
CA ALA A 143 30.25 -24.82 -8.01
C ALA A 143 30.95 -25.36 -6.75
N ALA A 144 30.20 -25.76 -5.71
CA ALA A 144 30.76 -26.41 -4.54
C ALA A 144 31.29 -27.82 -4.87
N ALA A 145 30.59 -28.58 -5.74
CA ALA A 145 31.05 -29.89 -6.19
C ALA A 145 32.34 -29.80 -7.02
N GLU A 146 32.47 -28.81 -7.90
CA GLU A 146 33.70 -28.56 -8.64
C GLU A 146 34.86 -28.14 -7.71
N LEU A 147 34.60 -27.31 -6.70
CA LEU A 147 35.61 -26.89 -5.73
C LEU A 147 36.06 -28.07 -4.85
N MET A 148 35.13 -28.92 -4.41
CA MET A 148 35.44 -30.13 -3.64
C MET A 148 36.19 -31.18 -4.48
N ALA A 149 35.89 -31.30 -5.77
CA ALA A 149 36.62 -32.19 -6.67
C ALA A 149 38.07 -31.75 -6.92
N HIS A 150 38.38 -30.45 -6.81
CA HIS A 150 39.73 -29.90 -6.99
C HIS A 150 40.56 -29.85 -5.70
N THR A 151 40.02 -30.31 -4.58
CA THR A 151 40.76 -30.40 -3.32
C THR A 151 41.16 -31.86 -3.06
N ALA A 152 42.25 -32.31 -3.70
CA ALA A 152 42.91 -33.55 -3.27
C ALA A 152 43.38 -33.40 -1.81
N PRO A 153 43.32 -34.44 -0.97
CA PRO A 153 43.62 -34.31 0.46
C PRO A 153 45.10 -34.03 0.63
N ALA A 154 45.46 -32.77 0.83
CA ALA A 154 46.72 -32.45 1.47
C ALA A 154 46.59 -32.94 2.91
N ALA A 155 47.34 -33.98 3.24
CA ALA A 155 47.44 -34.55 4.57
C ALA A 155 47.56 -33.43 5.61
N VAL A 156 46.50 -33.21 6.37
CA VAL A 156 46.55 -32.38 7.57
C VAL A 156 47.24 -33.24 8.62
N VAL A 157 48.51 -32.93 8.85
CA VAL A 157 49.26 -33.47 9.98
C VAL A 157 48.55 -33.00 11.24
N ASP A 158 48.18 -33.97 12.07
CA ASP A 158 47.51 -33.82 13.36
C ASP A 158 48.35 -32.95 14.31
N GLU A 159 47.83 -31.77 14.66
CA GLU A 159 48.20 -31.04 15.87
C GLU A 159 46.94 -30.84 16.74
N GLY A 160 46.44 -31.94 17.34
CA GLY A 160 46.04 -31.95 18.74
C GLY A 160 44.83 -31.09 19.16
N GLY A 161 43.86 -30.86 18.28
CA GLY A 161 42.57 -30.23 18.63
C GLY A 161 41.43 -31.26 18.73
N PRO A 162 40.40 -31.06 19.59
CA PRO A 162 39.33 -32.03 19.75
C PRO A 162 38.54 -32.16 18.44
N ALA A 163 38.45 -33.39 17.92
CA ALA A 163 37.65 -33.71 16.75
C ALA A 163 36.16 -33.51 17.06
N LEU A 164 35.53 -32.53 16.41
CA LEU A 164 34.08 -32.43 16.33
C LEU A 164 33.62 -33.28 15.14
N THR A 165 33.31 -34.54 15.42
CA THR A 165 32.66 -35.44 14.48
C THR A 165 31.20 -35.00 14.34
N LEU A 166 30.82 -34.45 13.20
CA LEU A 166 29.41 -34.29 12.83
C LEU A 166 28.98 -35.58 12.12
N GLU A 167 28.28 -36.44 12.85
CA GLU A 167 27.50 -37.53 12.25
C GLU A 167 26.22 -36.93 11.67
N ILE A 168 26.08 -36.95 10.35
CA ILE A 168 24.83 -36.66 9.68
C ILE A 168 24.18 -38.01 9.40
N GLU A 169 23.22 -38.39 10.23
CA GLU A 169 22.28 -39.46 9.90
C GLU A 169 21.48 -39.03 8.67
N THR A 170 21.72 -39.69 7.55
CA THR A 170 20.81 -39.68 6.40
C THR A 170 19.67 -40.65 6.72
N ASP A 171 18.53 -40.10 7.13
CA ASP A 171 17.27 -40.84 7.22
C ASP A 171 16.77 -41.05 5.78
N GLU A 172 16.94 -42.27 5.25
CA GLU A 172 16.25 -42.71 4.04
C GLU A 172 14.98 -43.48 4.45
N GLY A 173 13.83 -42.86 4.16
CA GLY A 173 12.49 -43.44 4.30
C GLY A 173 11.40 -42.55 3.73
#